data_AF-A0A7S3SUV9-F1
#
_entry.id   AF-A0A7S3SUV9-F1
#
_cell.length_a   1.000
_cell.length_b   1.000
_cell.length_c   1.000
_cell.angle_alpha   90.00
_cell.angle_beta   90.00
_cell.angle_gamma   90.00
#
_symmetry.space_group_name_H-M   'P 1'
#
loop_
_entity.id
_entity.type
_entity.pdbx_description
1 polymer ?
#
loop_
_entity_poly.entity_id
_entity_poly.type
_entity_poly.pdbx_seq_one_letter_code
_entity_poly.pdbx_strand_id
1 'polypeptide(L)'
;TVERVVEVEKVVEREVEVERVIEVEKEVEVEEIVRVERPVGVCAEEVERMQRQLSTQAEREKQALLDEALKAREEKAGLNRELGEVQRGIHQERDAIVRARHRLKELEGKLIVGGENLLDKSEKQEMENQRLAAELEQRQQQQQELQRAVAAEEEMRLGLEEQYASLEAEVEGKTRKLKRLWTKYQAAQADILDVQKEFQREKEDLLDTIRELSRQLKLRQLLMSASIPIEQLSKIERCSEWDDANEQWRISRLHFAGNPCAQRGDRRPPPAGYGGGPLRARAAAAGGKPTRPYSAVKAMSSVYFSYSNPAPSPEYDGEVS
;
A
#
# COMPACT_ATOMS: atom_id res chain seq x y z
N THR A 1 6.95 8.06 31.58
CA THR A 1 8.25 7.39 31.33
C THR A 1 8.13 5.96 31.78
N VAL A 2 7.83 5.06 30.84
CA VAL A 2 7.78 3.61 31.10
C VAL A 2 8.70 2.97 30.07
N GLU A 3 9.91 2.65 30.50
CA GLU A 3 10.93 1.98 29.69
C GLU A 3 10.55 0.50 29.59
N ARG A 4 10.15 0.06 28.39
CA ARG A 4 9.92 -1.34 28.09
C ARG A 4 11.24 -1.94 27.61
N VAL A 5 11.89 -2.67 28.50
CA VAL A 5 13.11 -3.44 28.21
C VAL A 5 12.74 -4.55 27.22
N VAL A 6 13.23 -4.44 25.98
CA VAL A 6 13.11 -5.48 24.95
C VAL A 6 14.29 -6.42 25.14
N GLU A 7 14.02 -7.61 25.68
CA GLU A 7 14.99 -8.70 25.73
C GLU A 7 15.20 -9.23 24.31
N VAL A 8 16.36 -8.91 23.74
CA VAL A 8 16.78 -9.43 22.43
C VAL A 8 17.44 -10.78 22.66
N GLU A 9 16.68 -11.86 22.42
CA GLU A 9 17.25 -13.21 22.39
C GLU A 9 18.27 -13.32 21.26
N LYS A 10 19.54 -13.39 21.66
CA LYS A 10 20.69 -13.51 20.78
C LYS A 10 20.75 -14.94 20.26
N VAL A 11 20.27 -15.17 19.04
CA VAL A 11 20.40 -16.45 18.34
C VAL A 11 21.89 -16.67 18.04
N VAL A 12 22.52 -17.55 18.82
CA VAL A 12 23.89 -18.01 18.60
C VAL A 12 23.87 -19.00 17.44
N GLU A 13 24.41 -18.58 16.30
CA GLU A 13 24.74 -19.47 15.18
C GLU A 13 25.80 -20.45 15.67
N ARG A 14 25.39 -21.68 16.02
CA ARG A 14 26.33 -22.78 16.22
C ARG A 14 26.65 -23.36 14.85
N GLU A 15 27.83 -23.03 14.36
CA GLU A 15 28.47 -23.76 13.27
C GLU A 15 28.66 -25.21 13.73
N VAL A 16 27.91 -26.13 13.13
CA VAL A 16 28.13 -27.57 13.31
C VAL A 16 29.18 -27.94 12.28
N GLU A 17 30.42 -28.02 12.75
CA GLU A 17 31.53 -28.59 11.99
C GLU A 17 31.17 -30.07 11.70
N VAL A 18 30.85 -30.36 10.44
CA VAL A 18 30.64 -31.73 9.98
C VAL A 18 32.03 -32.33 9.78
N GLU A 19 32.52 -33.04 10.79
CA GLU A 19 33.72 -33.85 10.69
C GLU A 19 33.57 -34.84 9.53
N ARG A 20 34.33 -34.63 8.46
CA ARG A 20 34.46 -35.59 7.35
C ARG A 20 35.14 -36.84 7.90
N VAL A 21 34.41 -37.94 7.96
CA VAL A 21 34.98 -39.28 8.18
C VAL A 21 35.88 -39.59 6.99
N ILE A 22 37.20 -39.50 7.20
CA ILE A 22 38.22 -39.93 6.25
C ILE A 22 38.23 -41.46 6.27
N GLU A 23 37.92 -42.09 5.14
CA GLU A 23 38.11 -43.53 4.96
C GLU A 23 39.61 -43.81 4.97
N VAL A 24 40.12 -44.37 6.07
CA VAL A 24 41.48 -44.89 6.15
C VAL A 24 41.46 -46.30 5.57
N GLU A 25 41.88 -46.43 4.32
CA GLU A 25 42.24 -47.72 3.73
C GLU A 25 43.43 -48.29 4.51
N LYS A 26 43.18 -49.27 5.38
CA LYS A 26 44.25 -50.04 6.03
C LYS A 26 44.76 -51.07 5.03
N GLU A 27 45.91 -50.80 4.44
CA GLU A 27 46.71 -51.82 3.77
C GLU A 27 47.15 -52.86 4.82
N VAL A 28 46.68 -54.10 4.71
CA VAL A 28 47.14 -55.21 5.52
C VAL A 28 48.28 -55.87 4.76
N GLU A 29 49.53 -55.57 5.15
CA GLU A 29 50.70 -56.34 4.72
C GLU A 29 50.55 -57.78 5.23
N VAL A 30 50.39 -58.72 4.31
CA VAL A 30 50.39 -60.15 4.64
C VAL A 30 51.84 -60.58 4.79
N GLU A 31 52.33 -60.63 6.02
CA GLU A 31 53.61 -61.28 6.32
C GLU A 31 53.54 -62.77 5.91
N GLU A 32 54.44 -63.18 5.03
CA GLU A 32 54.59 -64.57 4.60
C GLU A 32 55.15 -65.40 5.78
N ILE A 33 54.26 -66.15 6.45
CA ILE A 33 54.65 -67.06 7.53
C ILE A 33 55.45 -68.21 6.93
N VAL A 34 56.77 -68.18 7.10
CA VAL A 34 57.67 -69.32 6.82
C VAL A 34 57.30 -70.48 7.74
N ARG A 35 56.63 -71.50 7.19
CA ARG A 35 56.31 -72.74 7.89
C ARG A 35 57.61 -73.51 8.17
N VAL A 36 58.00 -73.58 9.45
CA VAL A 36 59.02 -74.51 9.91
C VAL A 36 58.36 -75.87 10.10
N GLU A 37 58.54 -76.78 9.13
CA GLU A 37 58.09 -78.16 9.24
C GLU A 37 58.98 -78.91 10.25
N ARG A 38 58.49 -79.11 11.47
CA ARG A 38 58.99 -80.19 12.33
C ARG A 38 58.27 -81.48 11.95
N PRO A 39 58.97 -82.55 11.53
CA PRO A 39 58.33 -83.82 11.25
C PRO A 39 57.90 -84.46 12.58
N VAL A 40 56.62 -84.32 12.92
CA VAL A 40 56.00 -85.13 13.97
C VAL A 40 55.48 -86.38 13.27
N GLY A 41 56.02 -87.54 13.62
CA GLY A 41 55.55 -88.84 13.12
C GLY A 41 54.13 -89.09 13.59
N VAL A 42 53.17 -88.81 12.71
CA VAL A 42 51.75 -89.12 12.87
C VAL A 42 51.34 -89.85 11.59
N CYS A 43 50.50 -90.89 11.70
CA CYS A 43 50.08 -91.70 10.56
C CYS A 43 49.46 -90.81 9.45
N ALA A 44 49.81 -91.04 8.18
CA ALA A 44 49.44 -90.18 7.05
C ALA A 44 47.92 -89.92 6.91
N GLU A 45 47.08 -90.86 7.36
CA GLU A 45 45.62 -90.72 7.38
C GLU A 45 45.10 -89.70 8.40
N GLU A 46 45.83 -89.45 9.50
CA GLU A 46 45.45 -88.49 10.54
C GLU A 46 45.80 -87.05 10.12
N VAL A 47 46.88 -86.86 9.36
CA VAL A 47 47.30 -85.56 8.80
C VAL A 47 46.31 -85.07 7.74
N GLU A 48 45.84 -85.94 6.83
CA GLU A 48 44.82 -85.56 5.84
C GLU A 48 43.48 -85.21 6.47
N ARG A 49 43.05 -85.95 7.52
CA ARG A 49 41.82 -85.62 8.26
C ARG A 49 41.94 -84.27 8.94
N MET A 50 43.10 -83.98 9.53
CA MET A 50 43.39 -82.70 10.18
C MET A 50 43.45 -81.55 9.17
N GLN A 51 44.06 -81.75 8.00
CA GLN A 51 44.08 -80.75 6.93
C GLN A 51 42.70 -80.46 6.35
N ARG A 52 41.86 -81.49 6.14
CA ARG A 52 40.46 -81.30 5.73
C ARG A 52 39.65 -80.56 6.79
N GLN A 53 39.83 -80.91 8.07
CA GLN A 53 39.19 -80.20 9.18
C GLN A 53 39.60 -78.73 9.22
N LEU A 54 40.91 -78.42 9.10
CA LEU A 54 41.42 -77.05 9.04
C LEU A 54 40.90 -76.29 7.82
N SER A 55 40.85 -76.90 6.63
CA SER A 55 40.29 -76.27 5.42
C SER A 55 38.80 -75.94 5.60
N THR A 56 38.02 -76.90 6.12
CA THR A 56 36.60 -76.66 6.39
C THR A 56 36.37 -75.61 7.49
N GLN A 57 37.27 -75.51 8.46
CA GLN A 57 37.22 -74.51 9.51
C GLN A 57 37.58 -73.12 8.97
N ALA A 58 38.63 -73.01 8.15
CA ALA A 58 39.01 -71.76 7.50
C ALA A 58 37.95 -71.25 6.51
N GLU A 59 37.31 -72.16 5.76
CA GLU A 59 36.18 -71.80 4.88
C GLU A 59 34.98 -71.27 5.68
N ARG A 60 34.67 -71.87 6.83
CA ARG A 60 33.62 -71.38 7.74
C ARG A 60 33.96 -70.03 8.35
N GLU A 61 35.20 -69.83 8.78
CA GLU A 61 35.69 -68.55 9.32
C GLU A 61 35.64 -67.45 8.25
N LYS A 62 36.07 -67.75 7.03
CA LYS A 62 35.97 -66.83 5.89
C LYS A 62 34.51 -66.48 5.57
N GLN A 63 33.61 -67.46 5.56
CA GLN A 63 32.18 -67.22 5.34
C GLN A 63 31.57 -66.37 6.46
N ALA A 64 31.91 -66.65 7.72
CA ALA A 64 31.43 -65.85 8.86
C ALA A 64 31.90 -64.39 8.78
N LEU A 65 33.16 -64.14 8.39
CA LEU A 65 33.68 -62.79 8.19
C LEU A 65 33.00 -62.05 7.03
N LEU A 66 32.66 -62.76 5.94
CA LEU A 66 31.92 -62.17 4.82
C LEU A 66 30.49 -61.81 5.24
N ASP A 67 29.81 -62.67 6.00
CA ASP A 67 28.47 -62.40 6.52
C ASP A 67 28.46 -61.25 7.52
N GLU A 68 29.48 -61.14 8.37
CA GLU A 68 29.67 -60.01 9.29
C GLU A 68 29.94 -58.70 8.53
N ALA A 69 30.78 -58.74 7.49
CA ALA A 69 31.03 -57.58 6.64
C ALA A 69 29.78 -57.13 5.87
N LEU A 70 28.95 -58.07 5.40
CA LEU A 70 27.67 -57.77 4.76
C LEU A 70 26.69 -57.11 5.74
N LYS A 71 26.53 -57.66 6.95
CA LYS A 71 25.68 -57.06 8.01
C LYS A 71 26.16 -55.66 8.39
N ALA A 72 27.46 -55.48 8.60
CA ALA A 72 28.03 -54.16 8.91
C ALA A 72 27.83 -53.15 7.76
N ARG A 73 27.86 -53.61 6.50
CA ARG A 73 27.58 -52.76 5.34
C ARG A 73 26.10 -52.36 5.28
N GLU A 74 25.19 -53.27 5.58
CA GLU A 74 23.75 -53.00 5.63
C GLU A 74 23.39 -52.03 6.76
N GLU A 75 23.96 -52.20 7.95
CA GLU A 75 23.80 -51.28 9.09
C GLU A 75 24.31 -49.87 8.77
N LYS A 76 25.51 -49.76 8.19
CA LYS A 76 26.05 -48.48 7.70
C LYS A 76 25.17 -47.85 6.63
N ALA A 77 24.63 -48.66 5.71
CA ALA A 77 23.70 -48.17 4.69
C ALA A 77 22.37 -47.70 5.31
N GLY A 78 21.88 -48.35 6.36
CA GLY A 78 20.71 -47.92 7.13
C GLY A 78 20.93 -46.58 7.82
N LEU A 79 22.01 -46.44 8.58
CA LEU A 79 22.37 -45.19 9.27
C LEU A 79 22.56 -44.03 8.28
N ASN A 80 23.19 -44.28 7.13
CA ASN A 80 23.34 -43.25 6.09
C ASN A 80 22.00 -42.80 5.48
N ARG A 81 21.01 -43.70 5.37
CA ARG A 81 19.67 -43.33 4.91
C ARG A 81 18.94 -42.48 5.94
N GLU A 82 18.99 -42.86 7.22
CA GLU A 82 18.39 -42.10 8.32
C GLU A 82 19.03 -40.72 8.44
N LEU A 83 20.37 -40.63 8.36
CA LEU A 83 21.09 -39.37 8.34
C LEU A 83 20.64 -38.49 7.17
N GLY A 84 20.47 -39.08 5.98
CA GLY A 84 19.95 -38.38 4.79
C GLY A 84 18.49 -37.93 4.92
N GLU A 85 17.66 -38.65 5.67
CA GLU A 85 16.28 -38.24 5.99
C GLU A 85 16.23 -37.07 6.97
N VAL A 86 17.02 -37.15 8.05
CA VAL A 86 17.14 -36.06 9.04
C VAL A 86 17.68 -34.79 8.38
N GLN A 87 18.72 -34.90 7.55
CA GLN A 87 19.26 -33.76 6.81
C GLN A 87 18.22 -33.12 5.89
N ARG A 88 17.40 -33.92 5.19
CA ARG A 88 16.31 -33.41 4.35
C ARG A 88 15.23 -32.70 5.19
N GLY A 89 14.87 -33.25 6.35
CA GLY A 89 13.93 -32.61 7.28
C GLY A 89 14.41 -31.24 7.75
N ILE A 90 15.66 -31.15 8.20
CA ILE A 90 16.28 -29.88 8.63
C ILE A 90 16.30 -28.86 7.48
N HIS A 91 16.56 -29.30 6.25
CA HIS A 91 16.56 -28.40 5.09
C HIS A 91 15.17 -27.83 4.81
N GLN A 92 14.14 -28.69 4.84
CA GLN A 92 12.75 -28.28 4.62
C GLN A 92 12.25 -27.30 5.70
N GLU A 93 12.61 -27.53 6.96
CA GLU A 93 12.29 -26.63 8.07
C GLU A 93 12.97 -25.26 7.91
N ARG A 94 14.26 -25.26 7.56
CA ARG A 94 15.00 -24.02 7.26
C ARG A 94 14.34 -23.24 6.13
N ASP A 95 14.00 -23.92 5.04
CA ASP A 95 13.32 -23.29 3.90
C ASP A 95 11.94 -22.74 4.28
N ALA A 96 11.19 -23.43 5.14
CA ALA A 96 9.90 -22.96 5.65
C ALA A 96 10.04 -21.70 6.51
N ILE A 97 11.04 -21.66 7.41
CA ILE A 97 11.35 -20.50 8.24
C ILE A 97 11.74 -19.30 7.36
N VAL A 98 12.58 -19.51 6.34
CA VAL A 98 12.98 -18.45 5.41
C VAL A 98 11.77 -17.90 4.64
N ARG A 99 10.88 -18.77 4.15
CA ARG A 99 9.64 -18.34 3.47
C ARG A 99 8.72 -17.55 4.40
N ALA A 100 8.52 -18.01 5.63
CA ALA A 100 7.69 -17.32 6.62
C ALA A 100 8.28 -15.94 6.97
N ARG A 101 9.60 -15.84 7.15
CA ARG A 101 10.30 -14.58 7.41
C ARG A 101 10.22 -13.62 6.24
N HIS A 102 10.33 -14.11 5.01
CA HIS A 102 10.11 -13.28 3.81
C HIS A 102 8.69 -12.72 3.78
N ARG A 103 7.69 -13.57 4.07
CA ARG A 103 6.29 -13.14 4.09
C ARG A 103 6.00 -12.11 5.18
N LEU A 104 6.59 -12.27 6.37
CA LEU A 104 6.48 -11.27 7.44
C LEU A 104 7.07 -9.92 7.00
N LYS A 105 8.28 -9.92 6.42
CA LYS A 105 8.89 -8.69 5.90
C LYS A 105 8.09 -8.03 4.79
N GLU A 106 7.44 -8.80 3.92
CA GLU A 106 6.53 -8.26 2.90
C GLU A 106 5.31 -7.56 3.51
N LEU A 107 4.73 -8.15 4.57
CA LEU A 107 3.57 -7.58 5.26
C LEU A 107 3.98 -6.34 6.07
N GLU A 108 5.12 -6.38 6.76
CA GLU A 108 5.72 -5.22 7.43
C GLU A 108 6.02 -4.09 6.43
N GLY A 109 6.61 -4.40 5.27
CA GLY A 109 6.87 -3.39 4.23
C GLY A 109 5.61 -2.79 3.61
N LYS A 110 4.50 -3.54 3.56
CA LYS A 110 3.18 -3.01 3.14
C LYS A 110 2.52 -2.15 4.21
N LEU A 111 2.77 -2.44 5.48
CA LEU A 111 2.24 -1.70 6.62
C LEU A 111 3.06 -0.44 6.96
N ILE A 112 4.35 -0.44 6.62
CA ILE A 112 5.32 0.62 6.87
C ILE A 112 5.73 1.23 5.53
N VAL A 113 4.85 2.01 4.92
CA VAL A 113 5.21 2.78 3.73
C VAL A 113 5.85 4.10 4.19
N GLY A 114 7.15 4.25 3.99
CA GLY A 114 7.88 5.52 4.23
C GLY A 114 8.48 5.70 5.62
N GLY A 115 8.68 4.62 6.39
CA GLY A 115 9.34 4.67 7.71
C GLY A 115 8.41 5.01 8.87
N GLU A 116 7.11 5.10 8.63
CA GLU A 116 6.10 5.35 9.66
C GLU A 116 5.01 4.26 9.60
N ASN A 117 4.62 3.74 10.77
CA ASN A 117 3.57 2.72 10.90
C ASN A 117 2.20 3.34 10.55
N LEU A 118 1.51 2.79 9.54
CA LEU A 118 0.21 3.30 9.10
C LEU A 118 -0.88 3.13 10.19
N LEU A 119 -0.82 2.06 10.98
CA LEU A 119 -1.72 1.83 12.12
C LEU A 119 -1.61 2.94 13.16
N ASP A 120 -0.39 3.23 13.63
CA ASP A 120 -0.14 4.28 14.63
C ASP A 120 -0.60 5.67 14.15
N LYS A 121 -0.55 5.94 12.84
CA LYS A 121 -1.09 7.18 12.26
C LYS A 121 -2.61 7.20 12.24
N SER A 122 -3.26 6.10 11.84
CA SER A 122 -4.72 5.99 11.87
C SER A 122 -5.24 6.20 13.28
N GLU A 123 -4.63 5.54 14.27
CA GLU A 123 -5.00 5.68 15.67
C GLU A 123 -4.82 7.12 16.16
N LYS A 124 -3.72 7.80 15.81
CA LYS A 124 -3.51 9.22 16.15
C LYS A 124 -4.55 10.12 15.51
N GLN A 125 -4.86 9.92 14.23
CA GLN A 125 -5.87 10.68 13.50
C GLN A 125 -7.27 10.45 14.09
N GLU A 126 -7.62 9.21 14.43
CA GLU A 126 -8.87 8.87 15.10
C GLU A 126 -8.98 9.54 16.47
N MET A 127 -7.92 9.51 17.27
CA MET A 127 -7.87 10.19 18.56
C MET A 127 -7.98 11.71 18.42
N GLU A 128 -7.34 12.32 17.42
CA GLU A 128 -7.47 13.74 17.11
C GLU A 128 -8.88 14.09 16.67
N ASN A 129 -9.49 13.28 15.80
CA ASN A 129 -10.87 13.46 15.34
C ASN A 129 -11.87 13.35 16.50
N GLN A 130 -11.69 12.38 17.41
CA GLN A 130 -12.53 12.23 18.60
C GLN A 130 -12.41 13.43 19.54
N ARG A 131 -11.19 13.96 19.73
CA ARG A 131 -10.98 15.17 20.54
C ARG A 131 -11.66 16.39 19.94
N LEU A 132 -11.50 16.59 18.63
CA LEU A 132 -12.14 17.68 17.91
C LEU A 132 -13.67 17.57 17.93
N ALA A 133 -14.21 16.36 17.76
CA ALA A 133 -15.64 16.11 17.85
C ALA A 133 -16.18 16.45 19.25
N ALA A 134 -15.48 16.00 20.31
CA ALA A 134 -15.87 16.33 21.69
C ALA A 134 -15.78 17.85 21.96
N GLU A 135 -14.77 18.54 21.45
CA GLU A 135 -14.65 20.01 21.57
C GLU A 135 -15.80 20.72 20.84
N LEU A 136 -16.18 20.25 19.66
CA LEU A 136 -17.31 20.78 18.90
C LEU A 136 -18.63 20.57 19.64
N GLU A 137 -18.87 19.38 20.19
CA GLU A 137 -20.06 19.10 21.00
C GLU A 137 -20.13 20.00 22.23
N GLN A 138 -19.02 20.18 22.95
CA GLN A 138 -18.96 21.10 24.09
C GLN A 138 -19.27 22.54 23.68
N ARG A 139 -18.70 23.02 22.58
CA ARG A 139 -19.00 24.36 22.05
C ARG A 139 -20.47 24.50 21.65
N GLN A 140 -21.05 23.48 21.01
CA GLN A 140 -22.46 23.48 20.65
C GLN A 140 -23.36 23.51 21.88
N GLN A 141 -23.05 22.73 22.92
CA GLN A 141 -23.80 22.74 24.18
C GLN A 141 -23.71 24.12 24.85
N GLN A 142 -22.51 24.69 24.96
CA GLN A 142 -22.33 26.04 25.50
C GLN A 142 -23.10 27.09 24.70
N GLN A 143 -23.07 27.01 23.36
CA GLN A 143 -23.81 27.92 22.51
C GLN A 143 -25.33 27.78 22.72
N GLN A 144 -25.85 26.56 22.84
CA GLN A 144 -27.28 26.33 23.11
C GLN A 144 -27.68 26.83 24.50
N GLU A 145 -26.84 26.63 25.52
CA GLU A 145 -27.09 27.16 26.87
C GLU A 145 -27.12 28.68 26.88
N LEU A 146 -26.16 29.32 26.21
CA LEU A 146 -26.13 30.78 26.05
C LEU A 146 -27.37 31.28 25.30
N GLN A 147 -27.77 30.62 24.22
CA GLN A 147 -28.99 30.98 23.48
C GLN A 147 -30.24 30.86 24.35
N ARG A 148 -30.37 29.80 25.16
CA ARG A 148 -31.48 29.63 26.11
C ARG A 148 -31.45 30.69 27.20
N ALA A 149 -30.28 31.03 27.73
CA ALA A 149 -30.13 32.09 28.73
C ALA A 149 -30.53 33.46 28.18
N VAL A 150 -30.11 33.80 26.96
CA VAL A 150 -30.51 35.04 26.28
C VAL A 150 -32.02 35.06 26.04
N ALA A 151 -32.61 33.96 25.56
CA ALA A 151 -34.06 33.87 25.37
C ALA A 151 -34.84 34.05 26.68
N ALA A 152 -34.39 33.42 27.77
CA ALA A 152 -35.00 33.57 29.09
C ALA A 152 -34.87 35.00 29.64
N GLU A 153 -33.71 35.66 29.45
CA GLU A 153 -33.56 37.07 29.83
C GLU A 153 -34.50 37.98 29.01
N GLU A 154 -34.64 37.71 27.70
CA GLU A 154 -35.59 38.42 26.85
C GLU A 154 -37.04 38.24 27.34
N GLU A 155 -37.46 37.03 27.69
CA GLU A 155 -38.80 36.74 28.24
C GLU A 155 -39.02 37.45 29.59
N MET A 156 -38.05 37.39 30.50
CA MET A 156 -38.14 38.05 31.81
C MET A 156 -38.20 39.57 31.68
N ARG A 157 -37.41 40.16 30.76
CA ARG A 157 -37.48 41.59 30.44
C ARG A 157 -38.86 41.97 29.87
N LEU A 158 -39.39 41.16 28.97
CA LEU A 158 -40.71 41.39 28.38
C LEU A 158 -41.84 41.30 29.42
N GLY A 159 -41.76 40.37 30.38
CA GLY A 159 -42.74 40.23 31.46
C GLY A 159 -42.66 41.34 32.51
N LEU A 160 -41.45 41.83 32.83
CA LEU A 160 -41.29 42.99 33.71
C LEU A 160 -41.85 44.28 33.06
N GLU A 161 -41.70 44.41 31.74
CA GLU A 161 -42.31 45.50 30.97
C GLU A 161 -43.86 45.44 30.96
N GLU A 162 -44.52 44.34 31.35
CA GLU A 162 -45.99 44.23 31.35
C GLU A 162 -46.65 44.79 32.62
N GLN A 163 -45.88 45.09 33.67
CA GLN A 163 -46.35 45.73 34.90
C GLN A 163 -46.25 47.27 34.75
N TYR A 164 -47.27 47.91 34.19
CA TYR A 164 -47.29 49.37 34.04
C TYR A 164 -47.93 50.07 35.25
N ALA A 165 -47.30 51.14 35.73
CA ALA A 165 -47.77 51.92 36.88
C ALA A 165 -48.92 52.91 36.54
N SER A 166 -49.17 53.18 35.26
CA SER A 166 -50.21 54.10 34.75
C SER A 166 -50.63 53.73 33.33
N LEU A 167 -51.85 54.08 32.93
CA LEU A 167 -52.39 53.86 31.58
C LEU A 167 -51.53 54.55 30.49
N GLU A 168 -51.01 55.74 30.78
CA GLU A 168 -50.12 56.45 29.84
C GLU A 168 -48.78 55.72 29.65
N ALA A 169 -48.23 55.19 30.74
CA ALA A 169 -47.00 54.38 30.71
C ALA A 169 -47.22 53.06 29.94
N GLU A 170 -48.41 52.47 30.03
CA GLU A 170 -48.79 51.28 29.28
C GLU A 170 -48.85 51.53 27.77
N VAL A 171 -49.46 52.66 27.34
CA VAL A 171 -49.52 53.03 25.93
C VAL A 171 -48.11 53.26 25.37
N GLU A 172 -47.25 53.97 26.10
CA GLU A 172 -45.87 54.19 25.68
C GLU A 172 -45.07 52.88 25.60
N GLY A 173 -45.19 52.02 26.62
CA GLY A 173 -44.51 50.73 26.66
C GLY A 173 -44.93 49.80 25.52
N LYS A 174 -46.25 49.67 25.29
CA LYS A 174 -46.80 48.92 24.16
C LYS A 174 -46.35 49.49 22.82
N THR A 175 -46.28 50.82 22.66
CA THR A 175 -45.77 51.45 21.44
C THR A 175 -44.29 51.13 21.21
N ARG A 176 -43.46 51.15 22.26
CA ARG A 176 -42.04 50.76 22.19
C ARG A 176 -41.87 49.28 21.84
N LYS A 177 -42.65 48.39 22.49
CA LYS A 177 -42.68 46.95 22.19
C LYS A 177 -43.10 46.70 20.73
N LEU A 178 -44.12 47.39 20.24
CA LEU A 178 -44.54 47.31 18.85
C LEU A 178 -43.43 47.73 17.88
N LYS A 179 -42.75 48.85 18.15
CA LYS A 179 -41.60 49.30 17.33
C LYS A 179 -40.48 48.27 17.29
N ARG A 180 -40.13 47.67 18.45
CA ARG A 180 -39.10 46.62 18.54
C ARG A 180 -39.51 45.36 17.77
N LEU A 181 -40.75 44.90 17.93
CA LEU A 181 -41.26 43.75 17.20
C LEU A 181 -41.33 44.02 15.69
N TRP A 182 -41.71 45.22 15.29
CA TRP A 182 -41.69 45.64 13.90
C TRP A 182 -40.27 45.60 13.31
N THR A 183 -39.26 46.09 14.03
CA THR A 183 -37.87 45.98 13.58
C THR A 183 -37.39 44.53 13.49
N LYS A 184 -37.74 43.67 14.45
CA LYS A 184 -37.43 42.23 14.40
C LYS A 184 -38.11 41.55 13.20
N TYR A 185 -39.37 41.90 12.92
CA TYR A 185 -40.12 41.41 11.76
C TYR A 185 -39.48 41.86 10.44
N GLN A 186 -39.11 43.14 10.31
CA GLN A 186 -38.45 43.66 9.11
C GLN A 186 -37.07 43.01 8.89
N ALA A 187 -36.30 42.75 9.96
CA ALA A 187 -35.06 42.00 9.88
C ALA A 187 -35.29 40.56 9.39
N ALA A 188 -36.23 39.83 10.00
CA ALA A 188 -36.57 38.47 9.55
C ALA A 188 -37.09 38.44 8.10
N GLN A 189 -37.84 39.47 7.68
CA GLN A 189 -38.30 39.61 6.29
C GLN A 189 -37.12 39.83 5.32
N ALA A 190 -36.12 40.62 5.72
CA ALA A 190 -34.89 40.81 4.95
C ALA A 190 -34.07 39.50 4.86
N ASP A 191 -33.92 38.79 5.99
CA ASP A 191 -33.22 37.50 6.04
C ASP A 191 -33.87 36.48 5.08
N ILE A 192 -35.21 36.40 5.05
CA ILE A 192 -35.93 35.53 4.10
C ILE A 192 -35.60 35.90 2.65
N LEU A 193 -35.59 37.19 2.31
CA LEU A 193 -35.27 37.64 0.96
C LEU A 193 -33.81 37.34 0.58
N ASP A 194 -32.89 37.45 1.52
CA ASP A 194 -31.48 37.17 1.28
C ASP A 194 -31.24 35.67 1.09
N VAL A 195 -31.84 34.82 1.91
CA VAL A 195 -31.83 33.35 1.71
C VAL A 195 -32.44 32.96 0.37
N GLN A 196 -33.54 33.60 -0.04
CA GLN A 196 -34.15 33.34 -1.36
C GLN A 196 -33.22 33.74 -2.51
N LYS A 197 -32.49 34.85 -2.39
CA LYS A 197 -31.50 35.26 -3.41
C LYS A 197 -30.32 34.29 -3.47
N GLU A 198 -29.83 33.84 -2.32
CA GLU A 198 -28.75 32.83 -2.25
C GLU A 198 -29.18 31.52 -2.91
N PHE A 199 -30.36 31.01 -2.55
CA PHE A 199 -30.91 29.81 -3.16
C PHE A 199 -31.07 29.95 -4.69
N GLN A 200 -31.52 31.11 -5.17
CA GLN A 200 -31.66 31.36 -6.60
C GLN A 200 -30.29 31.39 -7.31
N ARG A 201 -29.25 31.97 -6.70
CA ARG A 201 -27.88 31.94 -7.23
C ARG A 201 -27.32 30.53 -7.28
N GLU A 202 -27.45 29.77 -6.21
CA GLU A 202 -27.00 28.36 -6.17
C GLU A 202 -27.70 27.53 -7.25
N LYS A 203 -29.00 27.73 -7.43
CA LYS A 203 -29.75 27.08 -8.49
C LYS A 203 -29.23 27.47 -9.88
N GLU A 204 -28.91 28.73 -10.11
CA GLU A 204 -28.33 29.20 -11.38
C GLU A 204 -26.96 28.55 -11.63
N ASP A 205 -26.08 28.51 -10.63
CA ASP A 205 -24.76 27.88 -10.71
C ASP A 205 -24.86 26.37 -11.02
N LEU A 206 -25.81 25.67 -10.38
CA LEU A 206 -26.10 24.26 -10.66
C LEU A 206 -26.62 24.07 -12.10
N LEU A 207 -27.52 24.92 -12.55
CA LEU A 207 -28.05 24.87 -13.91
C LEU A 207 -26.96 25.15 -14.95
N ASP A 208 -26.04 26.07 -14.69
CA ASP A 208 -24.91 26.37 -15.56
C ASP A 208 -23.91 25.21 -15.59
N THR A 209 -23.66 24.56 -14.45
CA THR A 209 -22.88 23.32 -14.39
C THR A 209 -23.52 22.21 -15.22
N ILE A 210 -24.84 22.03 -15.12
CA ILE A 210 -25.58 21.04 -15.93
C ILE A 210 -25.47 21.36 -17.42
N ARG A 211 -25.61 22.64 -17.80
CA ARG A 211 -25.48 23.10 -19.20
C ARG A 211 -24.07 22.86 -19.73
N GLU A 212 -23.04 23.15 -18.94
CA GLU A 212 -21.64 22.90 -19.26
C GLU A 212 -21.38 21.41 -19.48
N LEU A 213 -21.74 20.56 -18.50
CA LEU A 213 -21.60 19.11 -18.59
C LEU A 213 -22.37 18.53 -19.78
N SER A 214 -23.58 19.05 -20.05
CA SER A 214 -24.37 18.64 -21.21
C SER A 214 -23.69 18.99 -22.53
N ARG A 215 -23.06 20.18 -22.64
CA ARG A 215 -22.31 20.58 -23.83
C ARG A 215 -21.08 19.71 -24.01
N GLN A 216 -20.36 19.46 -22.92
CA GLN A 216 -19.21 18.58 -22.87
C GLN A 216 -19.52 17.14 -23.24
N LEU A 217 -20.66 16.61 -22.80
CA LEU A 217 -21.14 15.28 -23.15
C LEU A 217 -21.49 15.20 -24.64
N LYS A 218 -22.26 16.17 -25.15
CA LYS A 218 -22.58 16.27 -26.58
C LYS A 218 -21.33 16.36 -27.46
N LEU A 219 -20.35 17.16 -27.06
CA LEU A 219 -19.06 17.25 -27.76
C LEU A 219 -18.34 15.91 -27.80
N ARG A 220 -18.25 15.21 -26.66
CA ARG A 220 -17.64 13.89 -26.57
C ARG A 220 -18.40 12.86 -27.43
N GLN A 221 -19.73 12.88 -27.42
CA GLN A 221 -20.56 12.03 -28.28
C GLN A 221 -20.31 12.28 -29.76
N LEU A 222 -20.24 13.55 -30.18
CA LEU A 222 -19.90 13.91 -31.56
C LEU A 222 -18.50 13.40 -31.94
N LEU A 223 -17.50 13.62 -31.08
CA LEU A 223 -16.14 13.14 -31.31
C LEU A 223 -16.07 11.61 -31.40
N MET A 224 -16.81 10.89 -30.55
CA MET A 224 -16.95 9.43 -30.63
C MET A 224 -17.60 9.01 -31.94
N SER A 225 -18.70 9.65 -32.35
CA SER A 225 -19.41 9.32 -33.59
C SER A 225 -18.57 9.58 -34.85
N ALA A 226 -17.71 10.59 -34.83
CA ALA A 226 -16.83 10.94 -35.93
C ALA A 226 -15.60 10.03 -36.01
N SER A 227 -15.10 9.56 -34.87
CA SER A 227 -13.82 8.85 -34.78
C SER A 227 -13.95 7.32 -34.70
N ILE A 228 -15.09 6.81 -34.21
CA ILE A 228 -15.30 5.39 -33.90
C ILE A 228 -16.56 4.90 -34.62
N PRO A 229 -16.45 3.86 -35.47
CA PRO A 229 -17.62 3.22 -36.06
C PRO A 229 -18.58 2.68 -34.98
N ILE A 230 -19.88 2.82 -35.20
CA ILE A 230 -20.91 2.51 -34.19
C ILE A 230 -20.85 1.06 -33.68
N GLU A 231 -20.48 0.11 -34.55
CA GLU A 231 -20.31 -1.30 -34.16
C GLU A 231 -19.19 -1.52 -33.13
N GLN A 232 -18.11 -0.74 -33.22
CA GLN A 232 -16.99 -0.82 -32.29
C GLN A 232 -17.35 -0.15 -30.97
N LEU A 233 -18.10 0.96 -31.03
CA LEU A 233 -18.62 1.62 -29.83
C LEU A 233 -19.52 0.68 -29.03
N SER A 234 -20.47 -0.02 -29.68
CA SER A 234 -21.34 -1.00 -29.01
C SER A 234 -20.56 -2.18 -28.42
N LYS A 235 -19.42 -2.58 -29.00
CA LYS A 235 -18.55 -3.60 -28.41
C LYS A 235 -17.85 -3.08 -27.16
N ILE A 236 -17.39 -1.83 -27.17
CA ILE A 236 -16.73 -1.19 -26.03
C ILE A 236 -17.73 -1.02 -24.88
N GLU A 237 -18.94 -0.54 -25.14
CA GLU A 237 -20.01 -0.38 -24.14
C GLU A 237 -20.37 -1.70 -23.45
N ARG A 238 -20.43 -2.81 -24.21
CA ARG A 238 -20.66 -4.15 -23.63
C ARG A 238 -19.50 -4.67 -22.80
N CYS A 239 -18.30 -4.15 -23.03
CA CYS A 239 -17.10 -4.55 -22.30
C CYS A 239 -16.71 -3.54 -21.21
N SER A 240 -17.47 -2.46 -21.03
CA SER A 240 -17.22 -1.47 -19.97
C SER A 240 -17.99 -1.84 -18.71
N GLU A 241 -17.28 -1.92 -17.61
CA GLU A 241 -17.82 -2.20 -16.27
C GLU A 241 -17.46 -1.01 -15.38
N TRP A 242 -18.43 -0.54 -14.58
CA TRP A 242 -18.19 0.49 -13.58
C TRP A 242 -17.57 -0.14 -12.34
N ASP A 243 -16.41 0.36 -11.92
CA ASP A 243 -15.76 -0.03 -10.67
C ASP A 243 -16.06 0.99 -9.58
N ASP A 244 -16.97 0.62 -8.68
CA ASP A 244 -17.43 1.48 -7.59
C ASP A 244 -16.32 1.80 -6.59
N ALA A 245 -15.38 0.88 -6.36
CA ALA A 245 -14.31 1.04 -5.37
C ALA A 245 -13.26 2.10 -5.78
N ASN A 246 -13.10 2.37 -7.08
CA ASN A 246 -12.15 3.35 -7.60
C ASN A 246 -12.84 4.49 -8.37
N GLU A 247 -14.18 4.49 -8.42
CA GLU A 247 -15.02 5.44 -9.15
C GLU A 247 -14.59 5.61 -10.63
N GLN A 248 -14.26 4.51 -11.30
CA GLN A 248 -13.71 4.53 -12.66
C GLN A 248 -14.35 3.47 -13.56
N TRP A 249 -14.50 3.81 -14.85
CA TRP A 249 -14.86 2.84 -15.89
C TRP A 249 -13.66 1.95 -16.21
N ARG A 250 -13.86 0.62 -16.14
CA ARG A 250 -12.90 -0.39 -16.58
C ARG A 250 -13.38 -1.04 -17.87
N ILE A 251 -12.52 -1.10 -18.88
CA ILE A 251 -12.81 -1.82 -20.13
C ILE A 251 -12.17 -3.20 -20.05
N SER A 252 -13.01 -4.23 -19.96
CA SER A 252 -12.59 -5.63 -19.99
C SER A 252 -11.83 -5.95 -21.28
N ARG A 253 -10.77 -6.75 -21.18
CA ARG A 253 -9.96 -7.22 -22.33
C ARG A 253 -9.21 -6.13 -23.11
N LEU A 254 -8.91 -4.98 -22.49
CA LEU A 254 -8.13 -3.90 -23.12
C LEU A 254 -6.76 -4.34 -23.67
N HIS A 255 -6.11 -5.33 -23.05
CA HIS A 255 -4.82 -5.87 -23.48
C HIS A 255 -4.85 -6.58 -24.85
N PHE A 256 -6.04 -6.93 -25.36
CA PHE A 256 -6.21 -7.47 -26.71
C PHE A 256 -6.42 -6.38 -27.77
N ALA A 257 -6.67 -5.12 -27.37
CA ALA A 257 -6.74 -4.01 -28.31
C ALA A 257 -5.32 -3.68 -28.79
N GLY A 258 -5.04 -3.89 -30.08
CA GLY A 258 -3.70 -3.82 -30.68
C GLY A 258 -3.02 -2.45 -30.73
N ASN A 259 -3.43 -1.50 -29.88
CA ASN A 259 -2.74 -0.22 -29.70
C ASN A 259 -2.11 -0.16 -28.30
N PRO A 260 -0.82 -0.52 -28.13
CA PRO A 260 -0.14 -0.38 -26.85
C PRO A 260 0.06 1.11 -26.56
N CYS A 261 -0.88 1.70 -25.82
CA CYS A 261 -0.89 3.12 -25.47
C CYS A 261 0.22 3.57 -24.48
N ALA A 262 1.23 2.73 -24.23
CA ALA A 262 2.22 2.96 -23.17
C ALA A 262 3.70 3.11 -23.62
N GLN A 263 4.04 3.14 -24.92
CA GLN A 263 5.45 3.12 -25.35
C GLN A 263 5.92 4.21 -26.34
N ARG A 264 5.09 5.19 -26.69
CA ARG A 264 5.50 6.28 -27.62
C ARG A 264 5.99 7.56 -26.92
N GLY A 265 6.62 7.43 -25.75
CA GLY A 265 7.05 8.57 -24.92
C GLY A 265 8.53 8.99 -25.03
N ASP A 266 9.48 8.07 -25.25
CA ASP A 266 10.90 8.35 -24.93
C ASP A 266 11.92 8.13 -26.07
N ARG A 267 11.51 8.18 -27.34
CA ARG A 267 12.46 8.11 -28.46
C ARG A 267 12.26 9.22 -29.47
N ARG A 268 12.65 10.45 -29.09
CA ARG A 268 12.98 11.48 -30.08
C ARG A 268 14.40 11.99 -29.81
N PRO A 269 15.38 11.79 -30.71
CA PRO A 269 16.70 12.36 -30.54
C PRO A 269 16.65 13.88 -30.73
N PRO A 270 17.45 14.66 -29.99
CA PRO A 270 17.47 16.12 -30.14
C PRO A 270 18.03 16.52 -31.51
N PRO A 271 17.47 17.55 -32.18
CA PRO A 271 17.98 18.01 -33.46
C PRO A 271 19.33 18.71 -33.31
N ALA A 272 20.22 18.45 -34.28
CA ALA A 272 21.57 18.98 -34.34
C ALA A 272 21.61 20.39 -34.98
N GLY A 273 22.16 21.36 -34.25
CA GLY A 273 22.97 22.47 -34.77
C GLY A 273 22.28 23.76 -35.25
N TYR A 274 23.08 24.84 -35.25
CA TYR A 274 22.86 26.25 -35.63
C TYR A 274 22.16 27.11 -34.55
N GLY A 275 22.71 28.20 -34.01
CA GLY A 275 23.92 28.98 -34.29
C GLY A 275 23.64 30.46 -33.98
N GLY A 276 24.26 31.00 -32.92
CA GLY A 276 24.67 32.41 -32.77
C GLY A 276 23.64 33.55 -32.69
N GLY A 277 23.67 34.32 -31.59
CA GLY A 277 23.28 35.75 -31.58
C GLY A 277 22.94 36.31 -30.19
N PRO A 278 23.33 37.55 -29.80
CA PRO A 278 23.84 37.84 -28.45
C PRO A 278 23.09 38.93 -27.63
N LEU A 279 23.56 39.12 -26.39
CA LEU A 279 23.42 40.30 -25.48
C LEU A 279 22.21 40.36 -24.52
N ARG A 280 22.47 40.05 -23.24
CA ARG A 280 22.64 41.08 -22.19
C ARG A 280 23.14 40.47 -20.88
N ALA A 281 24.24 41.03 -20.38
CA ALA A 281 24.79 40.77 -19.05
C ALA A 281 24.06 41.57 -17.97
N ARG A 282 23.95 41.05 -16.74
CA ARG A 282 24.64 41.57 -15.53
C ARG A 282 24.22 40.83 -14.23
N ALA A 283 25.24 40.49 -13.43
CA ALA A 283 25.37 40.53 -11.95
C ALA A 283 24.32 39.85 -11.06
N ALA A 284 24.59 39.47 -9.80
CA ALA A 284 25.74 39.02 -9.03
C ALA A 284 25.14 38.58 -7.67
N ALA A 285 25.72 37.54 -7.08
CA ALA A 285 25.77 37.21 -5.64
C ALA A 285 24.54 37.46 -4.72
N ALA A 286 24.00 36.39 -4.13
CA ALA A 286 23.80 36.27 -2.67
C ALA A 286 23.31 34.85 -2.32
N GLY A 287 23.91 34.27 -1.28
CA GLY A 287 23.53 32.96 -0.74
C GLY A 287 22.15 32.94 -0.10
N GLY A 288 21.60 31.73 -0.04
CA GLY A 288 20.33 31.42 0.62
C GLY A 288 19.63 30.33 -0.16
N LYS A 289 19.82 29.06 0.23
CA LYS A 289 18.99 27.96 -0.27
C LYS A 289 17.59 28.12 0.34
N PRO A 290 16.52 28.34 -0.43
CA PRO A 290 15.19 28.06 0.06
C PRO A 290 14.91 26.59 -0.22
N THR A 291 14.83 25.82 0.85
CA THR A 291 14.09 24.57 0.90
C THR A 291 12.68 24.82 0.35
N ARG A 292 12.29 24.06 -0.69
CA ARG A 292 10.88 23.89 -1.06
C ARG A 292 10.51 22.41 -0.89
N PRO A 293 9.47 22.12 -0.09
CA PRO A 293 8.85 20.79 -0.04
C PRO A 293 7.94 20.61 -1.28
N TYR A 294 7.29 19.44 -1.38
CA TYR A 294 6.43 18.93 -2.47
C TYR A 294 7.19 18.04 -3.47
N SER A 295 7.23 16.73 -3.22
CA SER A 295 6.13 15.74 -3.38
C SER A 295 5.83 15.47 -4.85
N ALA A 296 6.06 14.21 -5.21
CA ALA A 296 5.89 13.68 -6.55
C ALA A 296 4.40 13.53 -6.87
N VAL A 297 3.76 14.61 -7.33
CA VAL A 297 2.56 14.49 -8.16
C VAL A 297 3.04 14.32 -9.60
N LYS A 298 3.32 13.06 -9.94
CA LYS A 298 3.60 12.67 -11.32
C LYS A 298 2.27 12.70 -12.09
N ALA A 299 2.27 13.51 -13.14
CA ALA A 299 1.36 13.49 -14.28
C ALA A 299 -0.08 14.03 -14.08
N MET A 300 -0.21 15.34 -13.88
CA MET A 300 -1.28 16.07 -14.57
C MET A 300 -0.78 16.47 -15.96
N SER A 301 -0.98 15.62 -16.97
CA SER A 301 -0.91 16.07 -18.37
C SER A 301 -2.30 16.54 -18.79
N SER A 302 -2.51 17.84 -18.56
CA SER A 302 -3.49 18.67 -19.25
C SER A 302 -3.41 18.44 -20.76
N VAL A 303 -4.52 18.03 -21.37
CA VAL A 303 -4.78 18.25 -22.80
C VAL A 303 -5.81 19.38 -22.86
N TYR A 304 -5.32 20.61 -22.74
CA TYR A 304 -6.07 21.80 -23.13
C TYR A 304 -5.60 22.22 -24.53
N PHE A 305 -6.53 22.23 -25.49
CA PHE A 305 -6.40 23.04 -26.69
C PHE A 305 -6.51 24.51 -26.26
N SER A 306 -5.43 25.28 -26.42
CA SER A 306 -5.51 26.74 -26.34
C SER A 306 -5.91 27.28 -27.71
N TYR A 307 -7.11 27.86 -27.80
CA TYR A 307 -7.42 28.79 -28.88
C TYR A 307 -7.04 30.19 -28.41
N SER A 308 -6.07 30.81 -29.11
CA SER A 308 -5.79 32.24 -28.96
C SER A 308 -7.00 33.00 -29.51
N ASN A 309 -7.65 33.77 -28.64
CA ASN A 309 -8.83 34.57 -28.97
C ASN A 309 -8.41 35.73 -29.90
N PRO A 310 -8.85 35.82 -31.16
CA PRO A 310 -8.60 37.02 -31.96
C PRO A 310 -9.43 38.17 -31.39
N ALA A 311 -8.78 39.32 -31.17
CA ALA A 311 -9.36 40.52 -30.58
C ALA A 311 -10.66 40.96 -31.30
N PRO A 312 -11.60 41.60 -30.58
CA PRO A 312 -12.82 42.12 -31.20
C PRO A 312 -12.48 43.25 -32.19
N SER A 313 -12.90 43.09 -33.43
CA SER A 313 -12.89 44.14 -34.45
C SER A 313 -13.85 45.29 -34.09
N PRO A 314 -13.49 46.56 -34.38
CA PRO A 314 -14.30 47.72 -33.99
C PRO A 314 -15.61 47.79 -34.77
N GLU A 315 -16.68 48.15 -34.06
CA GLU A 315 -18.02 48.38 -34.58
C GLU A 315 -18.02 49.46 -35.67
N TYR A 316 -18.69 49.18 -36.78
CA TYR A 316 -18.98 50.12 -37.85
C TYR A 316 -20.34 50.74 -37.54
N ASP A 317 -20.36 52.00 -37.11
CA ASP A 317 -21.58 52.79 -37.00
C ASP A 317 -22.07 53.13 -38.42
N GLY A 318 -23.07 52.38 -38.89
CA GLY A 318 -23.82 52.69 -40.10
C GLY A 318 -25.04 53.54 -39.75
N GLU A 319 -24.89 54.87 -39.89
CA GLU A 319 -26.03 55.77 -40.07
C GLU A 319 -26.83 55.33 -41.31
N VAL A 320 -28.14 55.11 -41.15
CA VAL A 320 -29.07 55.08 -42.27
C VAL A 320 -30.19 56.07 -41.98
N SER A 321 -30.27 57.05 -42.87
CA SER A 321 -31.33 58.05 -43.01
C SER A 321 -32.70 57.44 -43.28
#